data_AF-A0A439RFB1-F1
#
_entry.id   AF-A0A439RFB1-F1
#
_cell.length_a   1.000
_cell.length_b   1.000
_cell.length_c   1.000
_cell.angle_alpha   90.00
_cell.angle_beta   90.00
_cell.angle_gamma   90.00
#
_symmetry.space_group_name_H-M   'P 1'
#
loop_
_entity.id
_entity.type
_entity.pdbx_description
1 polymer ?
#
loop_
_entity_poly.entity_id
_entity_poly.type
_entity_poly.pdbx_seq_one_letter_code
_entity_poly.pdbx_strand_id
1 'polypeptide(L)'
;MATWVVQTRGKYRGRIGTVEFDHAQWCKDVGHIHLGRDIDVRFGGGGPVVGLRWSSVRKATQAEIAEKLGCRVQDLPSYLISEHPPEVNT
;
A
#
# COMPACT_ATOMS: atom_id res chain seq x y z
N MET A 1 -8.72 -1.26 -10.54
CA MET A 1 -7.91 -1.84 -9.45
C MET A 1 -7.42 -0.68 -8.60
N ALA A 2 -7.69 -0.69 -7.30
CA ALA A 2 -7.22 0.36 -6.40
C ALA A 2 -5.80 0.03 -5.97
N THR A 3 -4.86 0.97 -6.10
CA THR A 3 -3.47 0.77 -5.66
C THR A 3 -3.24 1.58 -4.40
N TRP A 4 -2.84 0.94 -3.31
CA TRP A 4 -2.54 1.64 -2.06
C TRP A 4 -1.04 1.68 -1.84
N VAL A 5 -0.53 2.82 -1.41
CA VAL A 5 0.83 2.89 -0.92
C VAL A 5 0.84 2.57 0.58
N VAL A 6 1.72 1.65 0.94
CA VAL A 6 1.84 1.16 2.31
C VAL A 6 3.28 1.30 2.81
N GLN A 7 3.39 1.63 4.10
CA GLN A 7 4.62 1.45 4.84
C GLN A 7 4.57 0.14 5.59
N THR A 8 5.58 -0.68 5.37
CA THR A 8 5.70 -1.99 5.99
C THR A 8 6.30 -1.89 7.40
N ARG A 9 6.00 -2.87 8.24
CA ARG A 9 6.42 -3.06 9.63
C ARG A 9 7.11 -4.43 9.77
N GLY A 10 7.69 -4.70 10.94
CA GLY A 10 8.37 -5.96 11.22
C GLY A 10 9.62 -6.17 10.34
N LYS A 11 9.72 -7.32 9.67
CA LYS A 11 10.89 -7.70 8.85
C LYS A 11 11.22 -6.68 7.74
N TYR A 12 10.20 -6.02 7.19
CA TYR A 12 10.37 -5.02 6.13
C TYR A 12 10.26 -3.58 6.64
N ARG A 13 10.25 -3.37 7.97
CA ARG A 13 9.96 -2.08 8.61
C ARG A 13 10.60 -0.89 7.90
N GLY A 14 9.75 0.07 7.54
CA GLY A 14 10.17 1.33 6.95
C GLY A 14 10.32 1.30 5.43
N ARG A 15 10.16 0.14 4.77
CA ARG A 15 10.05 0.10 3.31
C ARG A 15 8.67 0.54 2.87
N ILE A 16 8.66 1.28 1.76
CA ILE A 16 7.46 1.74 1.07
C ILE A 16 7.19 0.79 -0.10
N GLY A 17 5.95 0.33 -0.23
CA GLY A 17 5.52 -0.49 -1.34
C GLY A 17 4.09 -0.18 -1.74
N THR A 18 3.67 -0.73 -2.87
CA THR A 18 2.30 -0.63 -3.38
C THR A 18 1.58 -1.94 -3.18
N VAL A 19 0.28 -1.87 -2.93
CA VAL A 19 -0.60 -3.03 -2.82
C VAL A 19 -1.71 -2.86 -3.85
N GLU A 20 -1.86 -3.85 -4.72
CA GLU A 20 -2.92 -3.89 -5.71
C GLU A 20 -4.14 -4.59 -5.09
N PHE A 21 -5.26 -3.88 -5.00
CA PHE A 21 -6.53 -4.42 -4.53
C PHE A 21 -7.55 -4.43 -5.66
N ASP A 22 -8.18 -5.59 -5.87
CA ASP A 22 -9.39 -5.66 -6.68
C ASP A 22 -10.60 -5.22 -5.84
N HIS A 23 -11.40 -4.29 -6.36
CA HIS A 23 -12.54 -3.72 -5.64
C HIS A 23 -13.61 -4.79 -5.34
N ALA A 24 -13.71 -5.85 -6.16
CA ALA A 24 -14.61 -6.97 -5.89
C ALA A 24 -14.13 -7.85 -4.72
N GLN A 25 -12.81 -7.88 -4.47
CA GLN A 25 -12.22 -8.58 -3.34
C GLN A 25 -12.42 -7.78 -2.04
N TRP A 26 -12.36 -6.45 -2.11
CA TRP A 26 -12.59 -5.57 -0.95
C TRP A 26 -13.98 -5.75 -0.33
N CYS A 27 -15.04 -5.84 -1.15
CA CYS A 27 -16.41 -6.08 -0.66
C CYS A 27 -16.63 -7.47 -0.06
N LYS A 28 -15.86 -8.49 -0.45
CA LYS A 28 -15.99 -9.84 0.14
C LYS A 28 -15.25 -9.99 1.47
N ASP A 29 -14.18 -9.22 1.68
CA ASP A 29 -13.27 -9.39 2.83
C ASP A 29 -13.68 -8.60 4.09
N VAL A 30 -14.62 -7.63 4.00
CA VAL A 30 -15.15 -6.90 5.18
C VAL A 30 -15.85 -7.84 6.19
N GLY A 31 -16.00 -9.13 5.89
CA GLY A 31 -16.59 -10.15 6.76
C GLY A 31 -15.70 -11.29 7.25
N HIS A 32 -14.51 -11.57 6.67
CA HIS A 32 -13.73 -12.77 7.02
C HIS A 32 -12.22 -12.62 6.78
N ILE A 33 -11.46 -12.35 7.84
CA ILE A 33 -9.98 -12.28 7.80
C ILE A 33 -9.40 -13.70 7.81
N HIS A 34 -8.76 -14.12 6.70
CA HIS A 34 -8.09 -15.43 6.61
C HIS A 34 -6.60 -15.36 6.97
N LEU A 35 -6.20 -16.18 7.94
CA LEU A 35 -4.87 -16.22 8.55
C LEU A 35 -3.79 -16.82 7.61
N GLY A 36 -3.16 -16.00 6.76
CA GLY A 36 -1.92 -16.43 6.09
C GLY A 36 -1.55 -15.72 4.78
N ARG A 37 -1.04 -14.47 4.89
CA ARG A 37 -0.71 -13.53 3.78
C ARG A 37 -1.98 -12.88 3.22
N ASP A 38 -2.27 -11.71 3.76
CA ASP A 38 -3.49 -10.97 3.47
C ASP A 38 -3.33 -10.08 2.23
N ILE A 39 -2.08 -9.71 1.90
CA ILE A 39 -1.80 -8.71 0.87
C ILE A 39 -0.48 -8.94 0.16
N ASP A 40 -0.44 -8.59 -1.12
CA ASP A 40 0.75 -8.60 -1.95
C ASP A 40 1.34 -7.19 -2.06
N VAL A 41 2.53 -7.00 -1.49
CA VAL A 41 3.23 -5.71 -1.52
C VAL A 41 4.33 -5.73 -2.56
N ARG A 42 4.26 -4.84 -3.55
CA ARG A 42 5.32 -4.61 -4.54
C ARG A 42 6.23 -3.47 -4.07
N PHE A 43 7.53 -3.73 -4.02
CA PHE A 43 8.52 -2.69 -3.68
C PHE A 43 9.11 -2.09 -4.97
N GLY A 44 8.75 -0.86 -5.31
CA GLY A 44 9.19 -0.21 -6.56
C GLY A 44 8.31 -0.54 -7.76
N GLY A 45 8.40 0.24 -8.84
CA GLY A 45 7.54 0.09 -10.03
C GLY A 45 7.63 -1.26 -10.76
N GLY A 46 8.72 -2.01 -10.58
CA GLY A 46 8.92 -3.34 -11.17
C GLY A 46 9.65 -4.32 -10.26
N GLY A 47 9.64 -4.06 -8.95
CA GLY A 47 10.36 -4.92 -7.99
C GLY A 47 9.57 -6.16 -7.58
N PRO A 48 10.17 -7.00 -6.72
CA PRO A 48 9.55 -8.24 -6.27
C PRO A 48 8.28 -7.98 -5.48
N VAL A 49 7.28 -8.82 -5.70
CA VAL A 49 6.05 -8.87 -4.90
C VAL A 49 6.29 -9.76 -3.68
N VAL A 50 5.93 -9.26 -2.51
CA VAL A 50 6.09 -9.96 -1.23
C VAL A 50 4.74 -10.02 -0.52
N GLY A 51 4.29 -11.24 -0.25
CA GLY A 51 3.09 -11.48 0.55
C GLY A 51 3.34 -11.12 2.02
N LEU A 52 2.62 -10.13 2.53
CA LEU A 52 2.67 -9.68 3.93
C LEU A 52 1.33 -9.86 4.63
N ARG A 53 1.37 -9.85 5.96
CA ARG A 53 0.15 -9.73 6.76
C ARG A 53 -0.34 -8.29 6.77
N TRP A 54 -1.65 -8.09 6.84
CA TRP A 54 -2.27 -6.76 6.93
C TRP A 54 -1.75 -5.98 8.14
N SER A 55 -1.59 -6.64 9.29
CA SER A 55 -1.02 -6.05 10.50
C SER A 55 0.46 -5.63 10.36
N SER A 56 1.16 -6.15 9.36
CA SER A 56 2.54 -5.79 9.03
C SER A 56 2.64 -4.63 8.06
N VAL A 57 1.54 -4.01 7.67
CA VAL A 57 1.55 -2.80 6.85
C VAL A 57 0.64 -1.72 7.44
N ARG A 58 0.90 -0.48 7.07
CA ARG A 58 -0.03 0.63 7.27
C ARG A 58 -0.18 1.39 5.97
N LYS A 59 -1.39 1.87 5.69
CA LYS A 59 -1.57 2.90 4.65
C LYS A 59 -0.67 4.09 4.97
N ALA A 60 -0.02 4.61 3.95
CA ALA A 60 0.82 5.81 4.07
C ALA A 60 0.35 6.84 3.06
N THR A 61 0.19 8.07 3.53
CA THR A 61 -0.16 9.19 2.65
C THR A 61 1.05 9.58 1.79
N GLN A 62 0.79 10.21 0.64
CA GLN A 62 1.87 10.73 -0.22
C GLN A 62 2.79 11.69 0.54
N ALA A 63 2.26 12.50 1.46
CA ALA A 63 3.05 13.39 2.30
C ALA A 63 4.01 12.61 3.23
N GLU A 64 3.53 11.58 3.92
CA GLU A 64 4.38 10.72 4.76
C GLU A 64 5.46 9.99 3.95
N ILE A 65 5.15 9.62 2.71
CA ILE A 65 6.10 8.96 1.81
C ILE A 65 7.16 9.96 1.33
N ALA A 66 6.75 11.16 0.94
CA ALA A 66 7.63 12.23 0.53
C ALA A 66 8.58 12.64 1.66
N GLU A 67 8.07 12.80 2.88
CA GLU A 67 8.86 13.05 4.09
C GLU A 67 9.89 11.94 4.32
N LYS A 68 9.46 10.68 4.21
CA LYS A 68 10.34 9.50 4.36
C LYS A 68 11.46 9.46 3.32
N LEU A 69 11.15 9.85 2.08
CA LEU A 69 12.09 9.84 0.96
C LEU A 69 12.94 11.12 0.89
N GLY A 70 12.64 12.13 1.72
CA GLY A 70 13.33 13.43 1.70
C GLY A 70 13.07 14.22 0.41
N CYS A 71 11.94 13.98 -0.25
CA CYS A 71 11.56 14.65 -1.49
C CYS A 71 10.22 15.37 -1.34
N ARG A 72 9.82 16.16 -2.33
CA ARG A 72 8.47 16.73 -2.36
C ARG A 72 7.49 15.68 -2.91
N VAL A 73 6.21 15.83 -2.59
CA VAL A 73 5.14 14.95 -3.10
C VAL A 73 5.12 14.92 -4.63
N GLN A 74 5.35 16.06 -5.28
CA GLN A 74 5.45 16.19 -6.74
C GLN A 74 6.63 15.43 -7.37
N ASP A 75 7.69 15.17 -6.59
CA ASP A 75 8.88 14.47 -7.05
C ASP A 75 8.79 12.96 -6.74
N LEU A 76 7.65 12.50 -6.21
CA LEU A 76 7.46 11.09 -5.95
C LEU A 76 7.51 10.30 -7.27
N PRO A 77 8.10 9.10 -7.24
CA PRO A 77 7.98 8.17 -8.36
C PRO A 77 6.51 7.94 -8.72
N SER A 78 6.20 7.93 -10.02
CA SER A 78 4.82 7.76 -10.53
C SER A 78 4.09 6.54 -9.96
N TYR A 79 4.82 5.44 -9.70
CA TYR A 79 4.25 4.24 -9.10
C TYR A 79 3.80 4.42 -7.64
N LEU A 80 4.24 5.47 -6.93
CA LEU A 80 3.79 5.84 -5.58
C LEU A 80 2.70 6.92 -5.60
N ILE A 81 2.38 7.46 -6.78
CA ILE A 81 1.36 8.50 -6.94
C ILE A 81 -0.01 7.86 -7.24
N SER A 82 -0.05 6.61 -7.72
CA SER A 82 -1.29 5.90 -8.08
C SER A 82 -2.30 5.79 -6.93
N GLU A 83 -3.24 6.73 -6.99
CA GLU A 83 -4.61 6.80 -6.48
C GLU A 83 -4.97 5.89 -5.30
N HIS A 84 -4.80 6.49 -4.12
CA HIS A 84 -5.81 6.40 -3.06
C HIS A 84 -7.21 6.40 -3.71
N PRO A 85 -8.12 5.46 -3.41
CA PRO A 85 -9.52 5.70 -3.72
C PRO A 85 -9.90 7.02 -3.06
N PRO A 86 -10.60 7.92 -3.76
CA PRO A 86 -11.08 9.14 -3.14
C PRO A 86 -11.81 8.74 -1.86
N GLU A 87 -11.44 9.35 -0.74
CA GLU A 87 -12.23 9.24 0.47
C GLU A 87 -13.64 9.67 0.10
N VAL A 88 -14.55 8.70 -0.01
CA VAL A 88 -15.97 8.97 -0.19
C VAL A 88 -16.43 9.55 1.14
N ASN A 89 -16.28 10.86 1.29
CA ASN A 89 -16.98 11.61 2.32
C ASN A 89 -18.47 11.46 2.02
N THR A 90 -19.14 10.62 2.81
CA THR A 90 -20.60 10.51 2.87
C THR A 90 -21.12 11.55 3.86
#